data_AF-A0A966YA52-F1
#
_entry.id   AF-A0A966YA52-F1
#
_cell.length_a   1.000
_cell.length_b   1.000
_cell.length_c   1.000
_cell.angle_alpha   90.00
_cell.angle_beta   90.00
_cell.angle_gamma   90.00
#
_symmetry.space_group_name_H-M   'P 1'
#
loop_
_entity.id
_entity.type
_entity.pdbx_description
1 polymer ?
#
loop_
_entity_poly.entity_id
_entity_poly.type
_entity_poly.pdbx_seq_one_letter_code
_entity_poly.pdbx_strand_id
1 'polypeptide(L)' 'MPLRFDAAELQSYLDEVFPQVRGLFVIDEVHEDHLKMRMSVKEAHLRPGGTVSGPSMFALADC' A
#
# COMPACT_ATOMS: atom_id res chain seq x y z
N MET A 1 12.94 17.36 0.85
CA MET A 1 12.20 18.06 -0.24
C MET A 1 10.78 18.19 0.24
N PRO A 2 10.07 19.31 0.00
CA PRO A 2 8.70 19.44 0.47
C PRO A 2 7.80 18.39 -0.18
N LEU A 3 6.91 17.79 0.61
CA LEU A 3 5.88 16.89 0.10
C LEU A 3 4.94 17.64 -0.86
N ARG A 4 4.58 16.98 -1.96
CA ARG A 4 3.63 17.51 -2.94
C ARG A 4 2.19 17.04 -2.73
N PHE A 5 2.03 15.99 -1.93
CA PHE A 5 0.75 15.40 -1.57
C PHE A 5 0.70 15.20 -0.07
N ASP A 6 -0.47 15.39 0.51
CA ASP A 6 -0.80 14.78 1.80
C ASP A 6 -1.17 13.29 1.64
N ALA A 7 -1.43 12.61 2.76
CA ALA A 7 -1.77 11.18 2.75
C ALA A 7 -3.07 10.87 1.99
N ALA A 8 -4.09 11.73 2.07
CA ALA A 8 -5.39 11.52 1.45
C ALA A 8 -5.33 11.77 -0.07
N GLU A 9 -4.59 12.80 -0.48
CA GLU A 9 -4.31 13.09 -1.88
C GLU A 9 -3.50 11.95 -2.51
N LEU A 10 -2.46 11.48 -1.82
CA LEU A 10 -1.64 10.35 -2.30
C LEU A 10 -2.46 9.07 -2.41
N GLN A 11 -3.33 8.78 -1.42
CA GLN A 11 -4.25 7.64 -1.49
C GLN A 11 -5.17 7.73 -2.71
N SER A 12 -5.75 8.90 -2.95
CA SER A 12 -6.66 9.12 -4.08
C SER A 12 -5.93 8.96 -5.42
N TYR A 13 -4.70 9.44 -5.50
CA TYR A 13 -3.87 9.30 -6.69
C TYR A 13 -3.45 7.84 -6.94
N LEU A 14 -3.10 7.11 -5.89
CA LEU A 14 -2.79 5.67 -5.98
C LEU A 14 -4.00 4.88 -6.49
N ASP A 15 -5.20 5.19 -6.00
CA ASP A 15 -6.44 4.57 -6.46
C ASP A 15 -6.79 4.91 -7.91
N GLU A 16 -6.36 6.07 -8.42
CA GLU A 16 -6.53 6.48 -9.83
C GLU A 16 -5.54 5.75 -10.75
N VAL A 17 -4.26 5.72 -10.39
CA VAL A 17 -3.17 5.18 -11.22
C VAL A 17 -3.14 3.65 -11.21
N PHE A 18 -3.49 3.02 -10.08
CA PHE A 18 -3.48 1.57 -9.92
C PHE A 18 -4.87 1.01 -9.57
N PRO A 19 -5.86 1.12 -10.48
CA PRO A 19 -7.25 0.75 -10.18
C PRO A 19 -7.42 -0.74 -9.85
N GLN A 20 -6.52 -1.62 -10.29
CA GLN A 20 -6.58 -3.06 -10.01
C GLN A 20 -6.32 -3.41 -8.54
N VAL A 21 -5.61 -2.54 -7.82
CA VAL A 21 -5.28 -2.70 -6.38
C VAL A 21 -6.00 -1.68 -5.52
N ARG A 22 -7.02 -0.99 -6.05
CA ARG A 22 -7.82 -0.02 -5.29
C ARG A 22 -8.34 -0.63 -3.99
N GLY A 23 -8.08 0.06 -2.88
CA GLY A 23 -8.45 -0.39 -1.52
C GLY A 23 -7.64 -1.58 -0.99
N LEU A 24 -6.64 -2.08 -1.73
CA LEU A 24 -5.70 -3.08 -1.22
C LEU A 24 -4.61 -2.44 -0.37
N PHE A 25 -4.08 -1.29 -0.79
CA PHE A 25 -3.06 -0.54 -0.08
C PHE A 25 -3.67 0.71 0.54
N VAL A 26 -3.30 0.98 1.79
CA VAL A 26 -3.76 2.12 2.57
C VAL A 26 -2.56 2.91 3.05
N ILE A 27 -2.53 4.20 2.75
CA ILE A 27 -1.55 5.14 3.30
C ILE A 27 -1.98 5.54 4.70
N ASP A 28 -1.25 5.09 5.72
CA ASP A 28 -1.54 5.44 7.11
C ASP A 28 -0.89 6.79 7.48
N GLU A 29 0.36 7.03 7.09
CA GLU A 29 1.13 8.24 7.43
C GLU A 29 2.10 8.63 6.29
N VAL A 30 2.28 9.93 6.04
CA VAL A 30 3.25 10.48 5.08
C VAL A 30 4.02 11.63 5.73
N HIS A 31 5.33 11.54 5.70
CA HIS A 31 6.28 12.54 6.17
C HIS A 31 7.37 12.77 5.12
N GLU A 32 8.18 13.82 5.28
CA GLU A 32 9.20 14.18 4.27
C GLU A 32 10.29 13.10 4.09
N ASP A 33 10.51 12.27 5.09
CA ASP A 33 11.58 11.28 5.16
C ASP A 33 11.07 9.83 5.27
N HIS A 34 9.78 9.62 5.48
CA HIS A 34 9.20 8.29 5.58
C HIS A 34 7.70 8.25 5.23
N LEU A 35 7.22 7.04 4.95
CA LEU A 35 5.83 6.73 4.71
C LEU A 35 5.48 5.43 5.41
N LYS A 36 4.25 5.31 5.89
CA LYS A 36 3.70 4.10 6.47
C LYS A 36 2.49 3.66 5.65
N MET A 37 2.60 2.45 5.09
CA MET A 37 1.56 1.83 4.30
C MET A 37 1.12 0.51 4.92
N ARG A 38 -0.14 0.15 4.71
CA ARG A 38 -0.73 -1.12 5.12
C ARG A 38 -1.40 -1.80 3.93
N MET A 39 -1.21 -3.11 3.83
CA MET A 39 -1.95 -3.97 2.91
C MET A 39 -3.15 -4.59 3.63
N SER A 40 -4.35 -4.43 3.05
CA SER A 40 -5.57 -5.13 3.46
C SER A 40 -5.50 -6.60 3.03
N VAL A 41 -4.91 -7.45 3.89
CA VAL A 41 -4.67 -8.88 3.62
C VAL A 41 -6.00 -9.64 3.41
N LYS A 42 -6.02 -10.50 2.39
CA LYS A 42 -7.12 -11.39 2.00
C LYS A 42 -6.53 -12.78 1.75
N GLU A 43 -7.39 -13.80 1.64
CA GLU A 43 -6.97 -15.19 1.42
C GLU A 43 -6.01 -15.36 0.22
N ALA A 44 -6.24 -14.61 -0.86
CA ALA A 44 -5.39 -14.61 -2.05
C ALA A 44 -3.94 -14.14 -1.81
N HIS A 45 -3.66 -13.50 -0.67
CA HIS A 45 -2.34 -12.99 -0.30
C HIS A 45 -1.60 -13.91 0.67
N LEU A 46 -2.24 -15.03 1.09
CA LEU A 46 -1.70 -15.93 2.09
C LEU A 46 -1.00 -17.13 1.46
N ARG A 47 0.01 -17.65 2.15
CA ARG A 47 0.58 -18.97 1.91
C ARG A 47 -0.13 -20.03 2.77
N PRO A 48 0.03 -21.34 2.48
CA PRO A 48 -0.42 -22.39 3.39
C PRO A 48 0.09 -22.14 4.82
N GLY A 49 -0.83 -22.19 5.79
CA GLY A 49 -0.54 -21.83 7.19
C GLY A 49 -0.87 -20.38 7.57
N GLY A 50 -1.49 -19.60 6.68
CA GLY A 50 -2.18 -18.35 7.05
C GLY A 50 -1.28 -17.14 7.26
N THR A 51 -0.07 -17.13 6.71
CA THR A 51 0.82 -15.95 6.75
C THR A 51 0.93 -15.29 5.39
N VAL A 52 1.37 -14.03 5.36
CA VAL A 52 1.51 -13.25 4.12
C VAL A 52 2.55 -13.89 3.19
N SER A 53 2.23 -13.95 1.91
CA SER A 53 3.10 -14.49 0.87
C SER A 53 4.29 -13.55 0.58
N GLY A 54 5.40 -14.12 0.10
CA GLY A 54 6.55 -13.33 -0.37
C GLY A 54 6.19 -12.29 -1.44
N PRO A 55 5.45 -12.68 -2.51
CA PRO A 55 4.99 -11.72 -3.52
C PRO A 55 4.11 -10.60 -2.95
N SER A 56 3.27 -10.88 -1.95
CA SER A 56 2.45 -9.85 -1.30
C SER A 56 3.29 -8.89 -0.46
N MET A 57 4.31 -9.38 0.26
CA MET A 57 5.27 -8.52 0.96
C MET A 57 6.08 -7.66 -0.01
N PHE A 58 6.49 -8.24 -1.15
CA PHE A 58 7.18 -7.48 -2.20
C PHE A 58 6.27 -6.38 -2.76
N ALA A 59 5.01 -6.70 -3.09
CA ALA A 59 4.06 -5.72 -3.60
C ALA A 59 3.82 -4.56 -2.62
N LEU A 60 3.76 -4.83 -1.31
CA LEU A 60 3.65 -3.77 -0.28
C LEU A 60 4.90 -2.90 -0.17
N ALA A 61 6.09 -3.44 -0.45
CA ALA A 61 7.34 -2.69 -0.37
C ALA A 61 7.64 -1.88 -1.64
N ASP A 62 7.13 -2.31 -2.79
CA ASP A 62 7.34 -1.69 -4.10
C ASP A 62 6.30 -0.60 -4.44
N CYS A 63 5.05 -0.78 -3.97
CA CYS A 63 3.94 0.14 -4.24
C CYS A 63 4.06 1.46 -3.46
#